data_AF-A0A8T6VEQ4-F1
#
_entry.id   AF-A0A8T6VEQ4-F1
#
_cell.length_a   1.000
_cell.length_b   1.000
_cell.length_c   1.000
_cell.angle_alpha   90.00
_cell.angle_beta   90.00
_cell.angle_gamma   90.00
#
_symmetry.space_group_name_H-M   'P 1'
#
loop_
_entity.id
_entity.type
_entity.pdbx_description
1 polymer ?
#
loop_
_entity_poly.entity_id
_entity_poly.type
_entity_poly.pdbx_seq_one_letter_code
_entity_poly.pdbx_strand_id
1 'polypeptide(L)'
;MSSARQPLLRWTNVASFGILVVVNALAGSTRLLNGKTSGEISDFYPTLITPAGYTFSIWGLIYVLLLAFVIYQAMPTNRDKSFLGRISFLFALSTIFNIVWLVLWHYEFLAPSVILMFGLLATLIAIYLRLDIGKGNVSITERIAVHVPFSVYLGWITIATIANVAVVLTAVDWDTGGIDLVSWAAL
;
A
#
# COMPACT_ATOMS: atom_id res chain seq x y z
N MET A 1 16.18 -24.51 -2.23
CA MET A 1 16.33 -23.34 -1.33
C MET A 1 16.63 -23.87 0.06
N SER A 2 17.69 -23.41 0.74
CA SER A 2 18.10 -24.00 2.04
C SER A 2 17.04 -23.79 3.12
N SER A 3 16.81 -24.83 3.93
CA SER A 3 15.77 -24.86 4.99
C SER A 3 15.91 -23.74 6.03
N ALA A 4 17.11 -23.17 6.19
CA ALA A 4 17.40 -22.10 7.13
C ALA A 4 16.87 -20.70 6.71
N ARG A 5 16.63 -20.43 5.41
CA ARG A 5 16.19 -19.09 4.97
C ARG A 5 14.70 -18.84 5.14
N GLN A 6 13.88 -19.90 5.13
CA GLN A 6 12.43 -19.76 5.25
C GLN A 6 11.94 -19.19 6.59
N PRO A 7 12.44 -19.62 7.77
CA PRO A 7 12.00 -19.04 9.03
C PRO A 7 12.35 -17.54 9.12
N LEU A 8 13.52 -17.13 8.62
CA LEU A 8 13.92 -15.73 8.57
C LEU A 8 12.92 -14.88 7.77
N LEU A 9 12.57 -15.31 6.55
CA LEU A 9 11.62 -14.59 5.69
C LEU A 9 10.24 -14.42 6.35
N ARG A 10 9.75 -15.43 7.08
CA ARG A 10 8.47 -15.35 7.79
C ARG A 10 8.53 -14.32 8.91
N TRP A 11 9.56 -14.36 9.74
CA TRP A 11 9.74 -13.39 10.81
C TRP A 11 9.92 -11.97 10.27
N THR A 12 10.63 -11.82 9.15
CA THR A 12 10.71 -10.54 8.43
C THR A 12 9.34 -10.05 8.00
N ASN A 13 8.49 -10.90 7.41
CA ASN A 13 7.15 -10.50 7.00
C ASN A 13 6.25 -10.15 8.20
N VAL A 14 6.32 -10.93 9.28
CA VAL A 14 5.57 -10.66 10.52
C VAL A 14 5.99 -9.31 11.11
N ALA A 15 7.29 -9.05 11.23
CA ALA A 15 7.81 -7.78 11.72
C ALA A 15 7.44 -6.61 10.80
N SER A 16 7.60 -6.79 9.48
CA SER A 16 7.27 -5.77 8.47
C SER A 16 5.78 -5.40 8.54
N PHE A 17 4.89 -6.39 8.66
CA PHE A 17 3.46 -6.16 8.85
C PHE A 17 3.17 -5.43 10.17
N GLY A 18 3.76 -5.88 11.29
CA GLY A 18 3.56 -5.24 12.59
C GLY A 18 3.96 -3.76 12.57
N ILE A 19 5.13 -3.45 12.02
CA ILE A 19 5.62 -2.07 11.88
C ILE A 19 4.71 -1.27 10.95
N LEU A 20 4.32 -1.84 9.80
CA LEU A 20 3.40 -1.19 8.86
C LEU A 20 2.10 -0.75 9.56
N VAL A 21 1.45 -1.67 10.26
CA VAL A 21 0.17 -1.41 10.94
C VAL A 21 0.34 -0.33 12.01
N VAL A 22 1.39 -0.41 12.83
CA VAL A 22 1.64 0.59 13.88
C VAL A 22 1.84 1.97 13.27
N VAL A 23 2.74 2.12 12.29
CA VAL A 23 3.03 3.42 11.68
C VAL A 23 1.79 3.99 10.99
N ASN A 24 1.05 3.18 10.25
CA ASN A 24 -0.16 3.66 9.59
C ASN A 24 -1.26 4.02 10.58
N ALA A 25 -1.45 3.26 11.66
CA ALA A 25 -2.44 3.58 12.68
C ALA A 25 -2.09 4.90 13.38
N LEU A 26 -0.81 5.14 13.66
CA LEU A 26 -0.32 6.40 14.19
C LEU A 26 -0.58 7.55 13.20
N ALA A 27 -0.30 7.36 11.92
CA ALA A 27 -0.49 8.37 10.89
C ALA A 27 -1.97 8.68 10.58
N GLY A 28 -2.82 7.65 10.52
CA GLY A 28 -4.20 7.77 10.09
C GLY A 28 -5.19 8.07 11.22
N SER A 29 -4.95 7.54 12.43
CA SER A 29 -5.89 7.63 13.56
C SER A 29 -5.42 8.56 14.67
N THR A 30 -4.19 9.05 14.62
CA THR A 30 -3.65 9.98 15.62
C THR A 30 -3.07 11.22 14.96
N ARG A 31 -2.91 12.30 15.73
CA ARG A 31 -2.22 13.53 15.31
C ARG A 31 -0.75 13.55 15.75
N LEU A 32 -0.18 12.39 16.08
CA LEU A 32 1.18 12.31 16.61
C LEU A 32 2.24 12.63 15.55
N LEU A 33 1.95 12.31 14.28
CA LEU A 33 2.80 12.67 13.14
C LEU A 33 2.42 14.06 12.66
N ASN A 34 3.31 15.04 12.86
CA ASN A 34 3.16 16.43 12.42
C ASN A 34 1.82 17.13 12.80
N GLY A 35 1.14 16.70 13.87
CA GLY A 35 -0.08 17.36 14.35
C GLY A 35 -1.34 17.15 13.49
N LYS A 36 -1.26 16.37 12.41
CA LYS A 36 -2.34 16.15 11.44
C LYS A 36 -2.49 14.65 11.15
N THR A 37 -3.67 14.23 10.74
CA THR A 37 -3.92 12.90 10.18
C THR A 37 -3.67 12.88 8.67
N SER A 38 -3.44 11.70 8.08
CA SER A 38 -3.32 11.55 6.61
C SER A 38 -4.49 12.17 5.83
N GLY A 39 -5.71 12.05 6.37
CA GLY A 39 -6.93 12.60 5.77
C GLY A 39 -6.95 14.13 5.82
N GLU A 40 -6.62 14.72 6.99
CA GLU A 40 -6.56 16.18 7.13
C GLU A 40 -5.53 16.81 6.17
N ILE A 41 -4.39 16.15 5.92
CA ILE A 41 -3.41 16.61 4.93
C ILE A 41 -4.01 16.59 3.52
N SER A 42 -4.75 15.54 3.18
CA SER A 42 -5.47 15.48 1.90
C SER A 42 -6.52 16.58 1.76
N ASP A 43 -7.17 16.98 2.85
CA ASP A 43 -8.20 18.02 2.85
C ASP A 43 -7.62 19.44 2.64
N PHE A 44 -6.33 19.64 2.94
CA PHE A 44 -5.64 20.91 2.62
C PHE A 44 -5.43 21.13 1.12
N TYR A 45 -5.44 20.06 0.31
CA TYR A 45 -5.24 20.10 -1.13
C TYR A 45 -6.47 19.51 -1.84
N PRO A 46 -7.59 20.26 -1.91
CA PRO A 46 -8.79 19.78 -2.56
C PRO A 46 -8.57 19.60 -4.06
N THR A 47 -8.85 18.40 -4.54
CA THR A 47 -8.81 17.99 -5.95
C THR A 47 -10.17 17.40 -6.32
N LEU A 48 -10.44 17.27 -7.62
CA LEU A 48 -11.68 16.62 -8.11
C LEU A 48 -11.83 15.15 -7.66
N ILE A 49 -10.73 14.52 -7.23
CA ILE A 49 -10.67 13.13 -6.82
C ILE A 49 -10.26 12.98 -5.34
N THR A 50 -10.29 14.07 -4.56
CA THR A 50 -9.98 14.00 -3.13
C THR A 50 -10.98 13.05 -2.45
N PRO A 51 -10.52 11.93 -1.87
CA PRO A 51 -11.42 10.98 -1.26
C PRO A 51 -12.10 11.60 -0.04
N ALA A 52 -13.39 11.34 0.14
CA ALA A 52 -14.05 11.68 1.40
C ALA A 52 -13.35 10.99 2.57
N GLY A 53 -13.28 11.64 3.74
CA GLY A 53 -12.52 11.13 4.89
C GLY A 53 -12.81 9.68 5.30
N TYR A 54 -14.06 9.21 5.16
CA TYR A 54 -14.41 7.81 5.43
C TYR A 54 -13.72 6.81 4.49
N THR A 55 -13.29 7.23 3.31
CA THR A 55 -12.61 6.37 2.32
C THR A 55 -11.30 5.82 2.88
N PHE A 56 -10.64 6.57 3.77
CA PHE A 56 -9.43 6.11 4.45
C PHE A 56 -9.68 4.92 5.40
N SER A 57 -10.94 4.56 5.73
CA SER A 57 -11.25 3.36 6.51
C SER A 57 -10.89 2.06 5.78
N ILE A 58 -10.68 2.11 4.46
CA ILE A 58 -10.20 0.97 3.64
C ILE A 58 -8.89 0.39 4.17
N TRP A 59 -8.06 1.21 4.81
CA TRP A 59 -6.83 0.77 5.46
C TRP A 59 -7.08 -0.29 6.53
N GLY A 60 -8.17 -0.16 7.32
CA GLY A 60 -8.57 -1.18 8.29
C GLY A 60 -8.85 -2.54 7.63
N LEU A 61 -9.56 -2.53 6.49
CA LEU A 61 -9.80 -3.74 5.70
C LEU A 61 -8.49 -4.34 5.16
N ILE A 62 -7.60 -3.50 4.62
CA ILE A 62 -6.28 -3.94 4.13
C ILE A 62 -5.47 -4.59 5.25
N TYR A 63 -5.47 -4.03 6.46
CA TYR A 63 -4.74 -4.63 7.61
C TYR A 63 -5.31 -5.98 8.02
N VAL A 64 -6.63 -6.14 8.05
CA VAL A 64 -7.27 -7.43 8.36
C VAL A 64 -6.90 -8.48 7.30
N LEU A 65 -6.94 -8.11 6.01
CA LEU A 65 -6.56 -9.00 4.92
C LEU A 65 -5.08 -9.38 4.96
N LEU A 66 -4.18 -8.42 5.22
CA LEU A 66 -2.75 -8.68 5.36
C LEU A 66 -2.43 -9.48 6.63
N LEU A 67 -3.22 -9.34 7.71
CA LEU A 67 -3.11 -10.19 8.89
C LEU A 67 -3.46 -11.64 8.53
N ALA A 68 -4.51 -11.87 7.74
CA ALA A 68 -4.85 -13.21 7.26
C ALA A 68 -3.70 -13.83 6.47
N PHE A 69 -3.02 -13.05 5.62
CA PHE A 69 -1.79 -13.46 4.94
C PHE A 69 -0.68 -13.85 5.92
N VAL A 70 -0.40 -12.99 6.92
CA VAL A 70 0.66 -13.18 7.91
C VAL A 70 0.41 -14.43 8.77
N ILE A 71 -0.83 -14.67 9.18
CA ILE A 71 -1.22 -15.89 9.91
C ILE A 71 -1.07 -17.11 9.00
N TYR A 72 -1.56 -17.02 7.76
CA TYR A 72 -1.54 -18.14 6.81
C TYR A 72 -0.12 -18.62 6.49
N GLN A 73 0.84 -17.71 6.31
CA GLN A 73 2.24 -18.07 6.10
C GLN A 73 2.93 -18.65 7.35
N ALA A 74 2.45 -18.32 8.56
CA ALA A 74 3.04 -18.76 9.81
C ALA A 74 2.60 -20.19 10.19
N MET A 75 1.48 -20.67 9.62
CA MET A 75 0.97 -22.02 9.89
C MET A 75 1.95 -23.13 9.48
N PRO A 76 2.11 -24.20 10.29
CA PRO A 76 3.01 -25.32 10.01
C PRO A 76 2.80 -25.99 8.65
N THR A 77 1.56 -26.05 8.20
CA THR A 77 1.14 -26.70 6.94
C THR A 77 1.56 -25.93 5.69
N ASN A 78 1.82 -24.63 5.80
CA ASN A 78 2.16 -23.76 4.67
C ASN A 78 3.66 -23.43 4.63
N ARG A 79 4.45 -24.08 5.47
CA ARG A 79 5.86 -23.76 5.65
C ARG A 79 6.63 -23.86 4.33
N ASP A 80 6.40 -24.91 3.56
CA ASP A 80 7.17 -25.21 2.35
C ASP A 80 6.59 -24.62 1.06
N LYS A 81 5.57 -23.75 1.15
CA LYS A 81 4.96 -23.13 -0.03
C LYS A 81 5.95 -22.17 -0.71
N SER A 82 6.07 -22.30 -2.03
CA SER A 82 7.04 -21.56 -2.86
C SER A 82 6.79 -20.05 -2.92
N PHE A 83 5.57 -19.58 -2.64
CA PHE A 83 5.23 -18.16 -2.70
C PHE A 83 6.06 -17.31 -1.72
N LEU A 84 6.41 -17.83 -0.53
CA LEU A 84 7.16 -17.09 0.47
C LEU A 84 8.52 -16.60 -0.06
N GLY A 85 9.27 -17.49 -0.72
CA GLY A 85 10.54 -17.11 -1.33
C GLY A 85 10.40 -16.08 -2.45
N ARG A 86 9.25 -16.08 -3.16
CA ARG A 86 9.00 -15.21 -4.31
C ARG A 86 8.65 -13.78 -3.90
N ILE A 87 7.91 -13.61 -2.81
CA ILE A 87 7.30 -12.32 -2.47
C ILE A 87 7.82 -11.67 -1.17
N SER A 88 8.45 -12.40 -0.25
CA SER A 88 8.77 -11.86 1.09
C SER A 88 9.65 -10.60 1.02
N PHE A 89 10.65 -10.59 0.13
CA PHE A 89 11.48 -9.40 -0.08
C PHE A 89 10.65 -8.22 -0.62
N LEU A 90 9.78 -8.47 -1.61
CA LEU A 90 8.92 -7.43 -2.18
C LEU A 90 7.90 -6.92 -1.15
N PHE A 91 7.40 -7.78 -0.27
CA PHE A 91 6.51 -7.39 0.81
C PHE A 91 7.22 -6.51 1.85
N ALA A 92 8.41 -6.88 2.28
CA ALA A 92 9.22 -6.02 3.14
C ALA A 92 9.52 -4.67 2.47
N LEU A 93 9.88 -4.69 1.18
CA LEU A 93 10.14 -3.47 0.42
C LEU A 93 8.88 -2.58 0.28
N SER A 94 7.71 -3.17 0.05
CA SER A 94 6.45 -2.42 -0.02
C SER A 94 6.11 -1.77 1.34
N THR A 95 6.39 -2.45 2.46
CA THR A 95 6.21 -1.85 3.78
C THR A 95 7.13 -0.64 4.01
N ILE A 96 8.39 -0.73 3.57
CA ILE A 96 9.34 0.38 3.65
C ILE A 96 8.84 1.56 2.80
N PHE A 97 8.46 1.33 1.54
CA PHE A 97 7.95 2.40 0.69
C PHE A 97 6.70 3.06 1.30
N ASN A 98 5.78 2.28 1.85
CA ASN A 98 4.59 2.81 2.50
C ASN A 98 4.93 3.68 3.73
N ILE A 99 5.83 3.21 4.60
CA ILE A 99 6.25 3.96 5.80
C ILE A 99 6.96 5.26 5.42
N VAL A 100 7.92 5.19 4.50
CA VAL A 100 8.67 6.39 4.06
C VAL A 100 7.74 7.36 3.35
N TRP A 101 6.83 6.87 2.51
CA TRP A 101 5.79 7.68 1.88
C TRP A 101 4.94 8.42 2.92
N LEU A 102 4.44 7.71 3.95
CA LEU A 102 3.63 8.30 5.01
C LEU A 102 4.37 9.42 5.74
N VAL A 103 5.65 9.23 6.04
CA VAL A 103 6.47 10.26 6.67
C VAL A 103 6.58 11.48 5.75
N LEU A 104 6.94 11.30 4.47
CA LEU A 104 7.04 12.43 3.53
C LEU A 104 5.71 13.15 3.33
N TRP A 105 4.61 12.40 3.27
CA TRP A 105 3.25 12.95 3.21
C TRP A 105 2.94 13.81 4.44
N HIS A 106 3.29 13.34 5.65
CA HIS A 106 3.02 14.07 6.88
C HIS A 106 3.82 15.35 7.01
N TYR A 107 5.03 15.40 6.47
CA TYR A 107 5.85 16.61 6.42
C TYR A 107 5.65 17.42 5.14
N GLU A 108 4.61 17.14 4.35
CA GLU A 108 4.22 17.89 3.15
C GLU A 108 5.34 17.94 2.07
N PHE A 109 6.24 16.95 2.06
CA PHE A 109 7.20 16.71 0.97
C PHE A 109 6.50 16.01 -0.20
N LEU A 110 5.57 16.72 -0.84
CA LEU A 110 4.60 16.14 -1.78
C LEU A 110 5.28 15.56 -3.04
N ALA A 111 6.19 16.28 -3.69
CA ALA A 111 6.84 15.77 -4.91
C ALA A 111 7.68 14.50 -4.67
N PRO A 112 8.56 14.43 -3.64
CA PRO A 112 9.21 13.18 -3.26
C PRO A 112 8.22 12.06 -2.91
N SER A 113 7.08 12.36 -2.27
CA SER A 113 6.08 11.35 -1.91
C SER A 113 5.57 10.58 -3.14
N VAL A 114 5.39 11.24 -4.29
CA VAL A 114 4.95 10.59 -5.54
C VAL A 114 5.94 9.51 -6.00
N ILE A 115 7.25 9.74 -5.87
CA ILE A 115 8.28 8.75 -6.23
C ILE A 115 8.13 7.49 -5.36
N LEU A 116 7.93 7.67 -4.05
CA LEU A 116 7.74 6.56 -3.12
C LEU A 116 6.42 5.82 -3.37
N MET A 117 5.36 6.54 -3.75
CA MET A 117 4.07 5.97 -4.10
C MET A 117 4.16 5.11 -5.38
N PHE A 118 4.85 5.58 -6.42
CA PHE A 118 5.13 4.75 -7.60
C PHE A 118 6.00 3.53 -7.28
N GLY A 119 6.98 3.68 -6.40
CA GLY A 119 7.77 2.54 -5.89
C GLY A 119 6.91 1.50 -5.19
N LEU A 120 6.01 1.94 -4.32
CA LEU A 120 5.02 1.09 -3.66
C LEU A 120 4.12 0.38 -4.68
N LEU A 121 3.54 1.11 -5.63
CA LEU A 121 2.70 0.56 -6.68
C LEU A 121 3.44 -0.50 -7.50
N ALA A 122 4.66 -0.21 -7.96
CA ALA A 122 5.50 -1.14 -8.70
C ALA A 122 5.79 -2.42 -7.90
N THR A 123 6.07 -2.31 -6.60
CA THR A 123 6.28 -3.49 -5.75
C THR A 123 5.02 -4.35 -5.61
N LEU A 124 3.84 -3.73 -5.48
CA LEU A 124 2.57 -4.47 -5.40
C LEU A 124 2.20 -5.14 -6.74
N ILE A 125 2.45 -4.47 -7.86
CA ILE A 125 2.32 -5.08 -9.20
C ILE A 125 3.26 -6.29 -9.31
N ALA A 126 4.51 -6.17 -8.90
CA ALA A 126 5.47 -7.27 -8.93
C ALA A 126 5.02 -8.46 -8.05
N ILE A 127 4.44 -8.19 -6.88
CA ILE A 127 3.85 -9.23 -6.02
C ILE A 127 2.67 -9.90 -6.73
N TYR A 128 1.74 -9.11 -7.29
CA TYR A 128 0.57 -9.61 -8.00
C TYR A 128 0.96 -10.55 -9.15
N LEU A 129 1.96 -10.15 -9.94
CA LEU A 129 2.47 -10.95 -11.05
C LEU A 129 3.19 -12.21 -10.58
N ARG A 130 4.01 -12.15 -9.52
CA ARG A 130 4.74 -13.32 -9.00
C ARG A 130 3.85 -14.37 -8.30
N LEU A 131 2.67 -13.95 -7.88
CA LEU A 131 1.63 -14.81 -7.32
C LEU A 131 0.72 -15.42 -8.40
N ASP A 132 0.91 -15.06 -9.68
CA ASP A 132 0.08 -15.52 -10.79
C ASP A 132 -1.43 -15.33 -10.52
N ILE A 133 -1.78 -14.20 -9.87
CA ILE A 133 -3.15 -13.91 -9.48
C ILE A 133 -4.04 -13.86 -10.72
N GLY A 134 -5.10 -14.68 -10.71
CA GLY A 134 -6.06 -14.80 -11.81
C GLY A 134 -5.65 -15.76 -12.93
N LYS A 135 -4.44 -16.35 -12.89
CA LYS A 135 -3.93 -17.25 -13.94
C LYS A 135 -3.97 -18.74 -13.57
N GLY A 136 -4.02 -19.08 -12.28
CA GLY A 136 -3.98 -20.47 -11.81
C GLY A 136 -5.12 -20.83 -10.86
N ASN A 137 -5.40 -22.14 -10.75
CA ASN A 137 -6.28 -22.68 -9.72
C ASN A 137 -5.51 -22.87 -8.41
N VAL A 138 -5.75 -21.97 -7.46
CA VAL A 138 -5.31 -22.10 -6.07
C VAL A 138 -6.47 -22.52 -5.17
N SER A 139 -6.16 -23.15 -4.04
CA SER A 139 -7.17 -23.48 -3.02
C SER A 139 -7.92 -22.21 -2.55
N ILE A 140 -9.17 -22.37 -2.09
CA ILE A 140 -9.97 -21.25 -1.56
C ILE A 140 -9.22 -20.55 -0.41
N THR A 141 -8.58 -21.31 0.47
CA THR A 141 -7.80 -20.77 1.59
C THR A 141 -6.64 -19.90 1.11
N GLU A 142 -5.89 -20.36 0.11
CA GLU A 142 -4.79 -19.57 -0.47
C GLU A 142 -5.30 -18.34 -1.22
N ARG A 143 -6.44 -18.46 -1.91
CA ARG A 143 -7.08 -17.33 -2.58
C ARG A 143 -7.43 -16.23 -1.60
N ILE A 144 -8.11 -16.58 -0.51
CA ILE A 144 -8.57 -15.61 0.51
C ILE A 144 -7.39 -15.07 1.32
N ALA A 145 -6.42 -15.90 1.68
CA ALA A 145 -5.33 -15.49 2.56
C ALA A 145 -4.13 -14.87 1.81
N VAL A 146 -3.99 -15.07 0.50
CA VAL A 146 -2.83 -14.56 -0.26
C VAL A 146 -3.27 -13.68 -1.42
N HIS A 147 -4.14 -14.16 -2.32
CA HIS A 147 -4.46 -13.41 -3.54
C HIS A 147 -5.32 -12.17 -3.25
N VAL A 148 -6.37 -12.31 -2.45
CA VAL A 148 -7.30 -11.22 -2.13
C VAL A 148 -6.59 -10.05 -1.41
N PRO A 149 -5.77 -10.26 -0.37
CA PRO A 149 -5.08 -9.18 0.32
C PRO A 149 -4.23 -8.31 -0.59
N PHE A 150 -3.41 -8.92 -1.44
CA PHE A 150 -2.55 -8.18 -2.36
C PHE A 150 -3.32 -7.53 -3.50
N SER A 151 -4.44 -8.11 -3.93
CA SER A 151 -5.31 -7.52 -4.97
C SER A 151 -6.02 -6.27 -4.45
N VAL A 152 -6.59 -6.34 -3.25
CA VAL A 152 -7.24 -5.19 -2.60
C VAL A 152 -6.22 -4.09 -2.30
N TYR A 153 -5.04 -4.46 -1.79
CA TYR A 153 -3.99 -3.50 -1.50
C TYR A 153 -3.49 -2.81 -2.77
N LEU A 154 -3.24 -3.57 -3.85
CA LEU A 154 -2.87 -3.01 -5.15
C LEU A 154 -3.95 -2.05 -5.68
N GLY A 155 -5.22 -2.46 -5.65
CA GLY A 155 -6.33 -1.63 -6.12
C GLY A 155 -6.40 -0.28 -5.40
N TRP A 156 -6.23 -0.30 -4.07
CA TRP A 156 -6.20 0.94 -3.28
C TRP A 156 -5.01 1.82 -3.61
N ILE A 157 -3.80 1.24 -3.71
CA ILE A 157 -2.59 2.01 -4.02
C ILE A 157 -2.64 2.63 -5.42
N THR A 158 -3.31 1.99 -6.39
CA THR A 158 -3.58 2.62 -7.69
C THR A 158 -4.36 3.93 -7.54
N ILE A 159 -5.46 3.93 -6.78
CA ILE A 159 -6.27 5.15 -6.54
C ILE A 159 -5.44 6.18 -5.76
N ALA A 160 -4.74 5.74 -4.71
CA ALA A 160 -3.89 6.61 -3.90
C ALA A 160 -2.78 7.27 -4.73
N THR A 161 -2.25 6.59 -5.76
CA THR A 161 -1.24 7.13 -6.66
C THR A 161 -1.80 8.29 -7.48
N ILE A 162 -3.00 8.12 -8.05
CA ILE A 162 -3.67 9.17 -8.84
C ILE A 162 -3.96 10.38 -7.93
N ALA A 163 -4.51 10.14 -6.73
CA ALA A 163 -4.77 11.21 -5.76
C ALA A 163 -3.49 11.94 -5.32
N ASN A 164 -2.39 11.22 -5.09
CA ASN A 164 -1.11 11.82 -4.69
C ASN A 164 -0.54 12.72 -5.79
N VAL A 165 -0.64 12.30 -7.06
CA VAL A 165 -0.22 13.12 -8.20
C VAL A 165 -1.10 14.36 -8.33
N ALA A 166 -2.42 14.21 -8.22
CA ALA A 166 -3.35 15.34 -8.27
C ALA A 166 -3.02 16.39 -7.19
N VAL A 167 -2.76 15.95 -5.96
CA VAL A 167 -2.36 16.85 -4.86
C VAL A 167 -1.07 17.61 -5.17
N VAL A 168 -0.05 16.96 -5.75
CA VAL A 168 1.18 17.65 -6.17
C VAL A 168 0.91 18.69 -7.25
N LEU A 169 0.09 18.36 -8.26
CA LEU A 169 -0.25 19.28 -9.35
C LEU A 169 -1.04 20.49 -8.83
N THR A 170 -1.98 20.27 -7.91
CA THR A 170 -2.71 21.35 -7.23
C THR A 170 -1.78 22.20 -6.38
N ALA A 171 -0.83 21.58 -5.65
CA ALA A 171 0.10 22.31 -4.78
C ALA A 171 1.08 23.23 -5.54
N VAL A 172 1.33 22.98 -6.83
CA VAL A 172 2.20 23.83 -7.68
C VAL A 172 1.41 24.76 -8.60
N ASP A 173 0.09 24.89 -8.40
CA ASP A 173 -0.81 25.65 -9.27
C ASP A 173 -0.63 25.31 -10.76
N TRP A 174 -0.57 24.00 -11.07
CA TRP A 174 -0.29 23.52 -12.42
C TRP A 174 -1.30 24.08 -13.43
N ASP A 175 -0.78 24.81 -14.42
CA ASP A 175 -1.57 25.31 -15.54
C ASP A 175 -1.96 24.15 -16.46
N THR A 176 -3.26 23.88 -16.54
CA THR A 176 -3.85 22.87 -17.43
C THR A 176 -3.85 23.29 -18.91
N GLY A 177 -3.22 24.42 -19.24
CA GLY A 177 -3.10 24.91 -20.62
C GLY A 177 -4.42 25.39 -21.20
N GLY A 178 -5.31 25.90 -20.34
CA GLY A 178 -6.66 26.37 -20.72
C GLY A 178 -7.74 25.29 -20.80
N ILE A 179 -7.41 24.02 -20.49
CA ILE A 179 -8.40 22.94 -20.32
C ILE A 179 -8.97 23.04 -18.91
N ASP A 180 -10.28 23.03 -18.72
CA ASP A 180 -10.82 23.03 -17.35
C ASP A 180 -10.44 21.74 -16.59
N LEU A 181 -10.33 21.81 -15.27
CA LEU A 181 -9.86 20.68 -14.45
C LEU A 181 -10.71 19.41 -14.64
N VAL A 182 -12.01 19.52 -14.95
CA VAL A 182 -12.88 18.36 -15.15
C VAL A 182 -12.56 17.67 -16.46
N SER A 183 -12.41 18.44 -17.54
CA SER A 183 -12.00 17.90 -18.84
C SER A 183 -10.60 17.32 -18.81
N TRP A 184 -9.65 17.94 -18.09
CA TRP A 184 -8.29 17.43 -17.93
C TRP A 184 -8.25 16.10 -17.16
N ALA A 185 -9.05 15.97 -16.09
CA ALA A 185 -9.12 14.75 -15.29
C ALA A 185 -9.80 13.56 -15.99
N ALA A 186 -10.50 13.79 -17.10
CA ALA A 186 -11.20 12.76 -17.88
C ALA A 186 -10.37 12.16 -19.02
N LEU A 187 -9.19 12.73 -19.33
CA LEU A 187 -8.25 12.27 -20.36
C LEU A 187 -7.28 11.21 -19.81
#